data_AF-A0A948V7V1-F1
#
_entry.id   AF-A0A948V7V1-F1
#
_cell.length_a   1.000
_cell.length_b   1.000
_cell.length_c   1.000
_cell.angle_alpha   90.00
_cell.angle_beta   90.00
_cell.angle_gamma   90.00
#
_symmetry.space_group_name_H-M   'P 1'
#
loop_
_entity.id
_entity.type
_entity.pdbx_description
1 polymer ?
#
loop_
_entity_poly.entity_id
_entity_poly.type
_entity_poly.pdbx_seq_one_letter_code
_entity_poly.pdbx_strand_id
1 'polypeptide(L)'
;MSTETGDMETKIRGVVVPMAWDERGNVVAIALSTHDEHEYGIDREGKGEELLSLIRKEIVVNGIVTEKGKKKVIKILNYSVKKGRVSEEGPKREPPMAAHPGKRKK
;
A
#
# COMPACT_ATOMS: atom_id res chain seq x y z
N MET A 1 19.92 18.39 -28.15
CA MET A 1 20.07 17.59 -26.93
C MET A 1 18.69 17.30 -26.41
N SER A 2 18.13 16.15 -26.77
CA SER A 2 16.74 15.79 -26.48
C SER A 2 16.70 15.07 -25.13
N THR A 3 16.36 15.78 -24.06
CA THR A 3 15.79 15.11 -22.89
C THR A 3 14.30 15.00 -23.15
N GLU A 4 13.93 13.96 -23.89
CA GLU A 4 12.56 13.47 -23.92
C GLU A 4 12.28 12.98 -22.50
N THR A 5 11.68 13.84 -21.68
CA THR A 5 11.05 13.45 -20.43
C THR A 5 9.88 12.56 -20.84
N GLY A 6 10.18 11.30 -21.12
CA GLY A 6 9.22 10.34 -21.61
C GLY A 6 8.27 10.01 -20.47
N ASP A 7 7.00 10.35 -20.64
CA ASP A 7 5.87 9.74 -19.94
C ASP A 7 5.83 8.24 -20.30
N MET A 8 6.80 7.46 -19.81
CA MET A 8 6.92 6.05 -20.12
C MET A 8 6.06 5.25 -19.15
N GLU A 9 4.98 4.70 -19.68
CA GLU A 9 4.21 3.67 -18.99
C GLU A 9 5.14 2.51 -18.61
N THR A 10 5.40 2.38 -17.32
CA THR A 10 6.35 1.43 -16.76
C THR A 10 5.63 0.49 -15.82
N LYS A 11 5.89 -0.81 -16.01
CA LYS A 11 5.40 -1.86 -15.12
C LYS A 11 6.44 -2.15 -14.04
N ILE A 12 6.12 -1.81 -12.79
CA ILE A 12 7.02 -1.94 -11.65
C ILE A 12 6.46 -2.96 -10.66
N ARG A 13 7.31 -3.87 -10.18
CA ARG A 13 6.97 -4.79 -9.10
C ARG A 13 7.65 -4.33 -7.82
N GLY A 14 6.89 -4.27 -6.72
CA GLY A 14 7.43 -3.92 -5.43
C GLY A 14 6.45 -4.15 -4.29
N VAL A 15 6.87 -3.77 -3.09
CA VAL A 15 6.06 -3.80 -1.87
C VAL A 15 5.63 -2.38 -1.55
N VAL A 16 4.34 -2.20 -1.23
CA VAL A 16 3.85 -0.90 -0.77
C VAL A 16 4.34 -0.66 0.65
N VAL A 17 5.10 0.40 0.86
CA VAL A 17 5.64 0.80 2.16
C VAL A 17 5.13 2.20 2.53
N PRO A 18 4.86 2.48 3.82
CA PRO A 18 4.57 3.82 4.27
C PRO A 18 5.82 4.71 4.14
N MET A 19 5.64 5.91 3.60
CA MET A 19 6.70 6.88 3.38
C MET A 19 6.64 8.04 4.39
N ALA A 20 5.43 8.42 4.82
CA ALA A 20 5.24 9.47 5.80
C ALA A 20 4.02 9.18 6.69
N TRP A 21 4.09 9.66 7.93
CA TRP A 21 3.04 9.57 8.93
C TRP A 21 2.68 10.96 9.44
N ASP A 22 1.40 11.15 9.73
CA ASP A 22 0.88 12.33 10.43
C ASP A 22 1.17 12.24 11.94
N GLU A 23 0.97 13.33 12.67
CA GLU A 23 1.11 13.37 14.15
C GLU A 23 0.22 12.34 14.87
N ARG A 24 -0.87 11.94 14.22
CA ARG A 24 -1.80 10.91 14.73
C ARG A 24 -1.39 9.47 14.40
N GLY A 25 -0.26 9.27 13.72
CA GLY A 25 0.22 7.95 13.26
C GLY A 25 -0.48 7.45 11.99
N ASN A 26 -1.26 8.29 11.30
CA ASN A 26 -1.91 7.93 10.05
C ASN A 26 -0.93 8.05 8.88
N VAL A 27 -0.94 7.10 7.95
CA VAL A 27 -0.04 7.13 6.78
C VAL A 27 -0.47 8.23 5.81
N VAL A 28 0.34 9.28 5.67
CA VAL A 28 0.12 10.44 4.79
C VAL A 28 0.95 10.43 3.51
N ALA A 29 1.83 9.44 3.33
CA ALA A 29 2.40 9.11 2.02
C ALA A 29 2.79 7.63 1.96
N ILE A 30 2.72 7.03 0.77
CA ILE A 30 3.18 5.67 0.50
C ILE A 30 4.17 5.66 -0.66
N ALA A 31 5.06 4.69 -0.65
CA ALA A 31 6.03 4.45 -1.71
C ALA A 31 5.98 2.97 -2.13
N LEU A 32 6.39 2.71 -3.35
CA LEU A 32 6.64 1.37 -3.86
C LEU A 32 8.14 1.09 -3.73
N SER A 33 8.49 0.20 -2.81
CA SER A 33 9.86 -0.30 -2.64
C SER A 33 10.06 -1.49 -3.59
N THR A 34 11.00 -1.33 -4.52
CA THR A 34 11.34 -2.37 -5.50
C THR A 34 12.52 -3.22 -5.01
N HIS A 35 12.75 -4.35 -5.67
CA HIS A 35 13.86 -5.23 -5.33
C HIS A 35 15.24 -4.64 -5.71
N ASP A 36 15.25 -3.65 -6.59
CA ASP A 36 16.45 -2.95 -7.05
C ASP A 36 16.81 -1.78 -6.10
N GLU A 37 16.37 -1.84 -4.85
CA GLU A 37 16.58 -0.82 -3.81
C GLU A 37 16.04 0.58 -4.16
N HIS A 38 15.25 0.69 -5.24
CA HIS A 38 14.62 1.93 -5.66
C HIS A 38 13.24 2.08 -5.02
N GLU A 39 12.99 3.28 -4.47
CA GLU A 39 11.71 3.69 -3.92
C GLU A 39 11.03 4.71 -4.84
N TYR A 40 9.80 4.41 -5.24
CA TYR A 40 8.96 5.30 -6.04
C TYR A 40 7.83 5.83 -5.17
N GLY A 41 7.77 7.14 -4.96
CA GLY A 41 6.63 7.76 -4.31
C GLY A 41 5.36 7.49 -5.11
N ILE A 42 4.31 6.97 -4.49
CA ILE A 42 3.05 6.74 -5.20
C ILE A 42 2.25 8.03 -5.15
N ASP A 43 1.86 8.52 -6.32
CA ASP A 43 0.94 9.64 -6.40
C ASP A 43 -0.43 9.22 -5.87
N ARG A 44 -1.04 10.01 -4.99
CA ARG A 44 -2.31 9.69 -4.35
C ARG A 44 -3.52 9.90 -5.27
N GLU A 45 -3.33 10.50 -6.44
CA GLU A 45 -4.42 10.75 -7.36
C GLU A 45 -4.94 9.45 -7.99
N GLY A 46 -6.26 9.34 -8.12
CA GLY A 46 -6.92 8.19 -8.74
C GLY A 46 -6.72 6.90 -7.95
N LYS A 47 -6.15 5.87 -8.59
CA LYS A 47 -5.98 4.54 -7.99
C LYS A 47 -4.89 4.49 -6.92
N GLY A 48 -4.04 5.51 -6.82
CA GLY A 48 -2.98 5.58 -5.81
C GLY A 48 -3.50 5.55 -4.37
N GLU A 49 -4.67 6.13 -4.13
CA GLU A 49 -5.29 6.13 -2.80
C GLU A 49 -5.71 4.72 -2.37
N GLU A 50 -6.13 3.85 -3.30
CA GLU A 50 -6.48 2.45 -3.02
C GLU A 50 -5.29 1.64 -2.51
N LEU A 51 -4.06 2.00 -2.94
CA LEU A 51 -2.84 1.31 -2.52
C LEU A 51 -2.52 1.52 -1.03
N LEU A 52 -3.13 2.50 -0.35
CA LEU A 52 -3.01 2.66 1.10
C LEU A 52 -3.51 1.42 1.86
N SER A 53 -4.54 0.76 1.35
CA SER A 53 -5.06 -0.49 1.94
C SER A 53 -4.20 -1.72 1.59
N LEU A 54 -3.18 -1.53 0.76
CA LEU A 54 -2.26 -2.57 0.28
C LEU A 54 -0.86 -2.40 0.87
N ILE A 55 -0.68 -1.56 1.88
CA ILE A 55 0.56 -1.44 2.65
C ILE A 55 1.01 -2.83 3.12
N ARG A 56 2.31 -3.11 2.98
CA ARG A 56 2.99 -4.40 3.25
C ARG A 56 2.59 -5.54 2.30
N LYS A 57 1.87 -5.26 1.21
CA LYS A 57 1.59 -6.26 0.16
C LYS A 57 2.51 -6.05 -1.03
N GLU A 58 2.92 -7.17 -1.62
CA GLU A 58 3.60 -7.18 -2.92
C GLU A 58 2.58 -6.95 -4.03
N ILE A 59 2.81 -5.93 -4.84
CA ILE A 59 1.95 -5.57 -5.95
C ILE A 59 2.79 -5.34 -7.21
N VAL A 60 2.11 -5.46 -8.35
CA VAL A 60 2.65 -5.05 -9.64
C VAL A 60 1.82 -3.87 -10.10
N VAL A 61 2.44 -2.70 -10.22
CA VAL A 61 1.81 -1.49 -10.72
C VAL A 61 2.19 -1.26 -12.17
N ASN A 62 1.28 -0.69 -12.92
CA ASN A 62 1.53 -0.12 -14.24
C ASN A 62 1.16 1.35 -14.15
N GLY A 63 2.11 2.22 -14.46
CA GLY A 63 1.98 3.64 -14.23
C GLY A 63 3.03 4.46 -14.92
N ILE A 64 2.84 5.77 -14.91
CA ILE A 64 3.78 6.72 -15.51
C ILE A 64 4.72 7.20 -14.41
N VAL A 65 6.02 6.99 -14.61
CA VAL A 65 7.04 7.50 -13.69
C VAL A 65 7.43 8.91 -14.09
N THR A 66 7.32 9.83 -13.16
CA THR A 66 7.73 11.22 -13.32
C THR A 66 8.83 11.53 -12.31
N GLU A 67 9.98 11.97 -12.79
CA GLU A 67 11.02 12.53 -11.93
C GLU A 67 10.72 14.00 -11.62
N LYS A 68 10.42 14.29 -10.36
CA LYS A 68 10.32 15.66 -9.84
C LYS A 68 11.55 15.96 -8.99
N GLY A 69 12.60 16.45 -9.64
CA GLY A 69 13.88 16.78 -9.00
C GLY A 69 14.60 15.52 -8.49
N LYS A 70 14.76 15.38 -7.17
CA LYS A 70 15.38 14.19 -6.53
C LYS A 70 14.39 13.09 -6.19
N LYS A 71 13.09 13.29 -6.45
CA LYS A 71 12.04 12.33 -6.09
C LYS A 71 11.46 11.70 -7.35
N LYS A 72 11.42 10.37 -7.38
CA LYS A 72 10.70 9.59 -8.39
C LYS A 72 9.29 9.38 -7.91
N VAL A 73 8.30 9.84 -8.68
CA VAL A 73 6.87 9.67 -8.37
C VAL A 73 6.24 8.84 -9.47
N ILE A 74 5.40 7.86 -9.11
CA ILE A 74 4.66 7.06 -10.07
C ILE A 74 3.16 7.33 -9.95
N LYS A 75 2.54 7.67 -11.08
CA LYS A 75 1.09 7.76 -11.22
C LYS A 75 0.52 6.41 -11.60
N ILE A 76 -0.34 5.85 -10.76
CA ILE A 76 -0.88 4.50 -10.96
C ILE A 76 -2.01 4.54 -12.00
N LEU A 77 -1.80 3.90 -13.16
CA LEU A 77 -2.85 3.67 -14.15
C LEU A 77 -3.62 2.38 -13.83
N ASN A 78 -2.89 1.32 -13.48
CA ASN A 78 -3.46 0.06 -13.06
C ASN A 78 -2.56 -0.69 -12.09
N TYR A 79 -3.13 -1.57 -11.26
CA TYR A 79 -2.34 -2.39 -10.34
C TYR A 79 -2.91 -3.81 -10.25
N SER A 80 -2.08 -4.74 -9.81
CA SER A 80 -2.48 -6.11 -9.49
C SER A 80 -1.73 -6.58 -8.26
N VAL A 81 -2.47 -7.01 -7.25
CA VAL A 81 -1.90 -7.57 -6.03
C VAL A 81 -1.40 -8.96 -6.34
N LYS A 82 -0.13 -9.25 -6.06
CA LYS A 82 0.30 -10.64 -6.04
C LYS A 82 -0.33 -11.28 -4.82
N LYS A 83 -1.15 -12.31 -5.04
CA LYS A 83 -1.58 -13.21 -3.97
C LYS A 83 -0.32 -13.86 -3.37
N GLY A 84 0.26 -13.22 -2.35
CA GLY A 84 0.89 -13.97 -1.28
C GLY A 84 -0.16 -14.93 -0.73
N ARG A 85 0.22 -16.18 -0.45
CA ARG A 85 -0.69 -17.15 0.19
C ARG A 85 -1.42 -16.43 1.31
N VAL A 86 -2.74 -16.38 1.20
CA VAL A 86 -3.59 -15.97 2.31
C VAL A 86 -3.26 -16.92 3.45
N SER A 87 -2.59 -16.42 4.48
CA SER A 87 -2.79 -16.95 5.82
C SER A 87 -4.20 -16.54 6.21
N GLU A 88 -5.18 -17.30 5.75
CA GLU A 88 -6.45 -17.43 6.46
C GLU A 88 -6.12 -18.07 7.82
N GLU A 89 -5.75 -17.24 8.80
CA GLU A 89 -6.00 -17.52 10.21
C GLU A 89 -5.73 -16.25 11.03
N GLY A 90 -6.77 -15.44 11.15
CA GLY A 90 -6.97 -14.64 12.34
C GLY A 90 -8.41 -14.87 12.76
N PRO A 91 -8.69 -15.56 13.89
CA PRO A 91 -10.07 -15.78 14.28
C PRO A 91 -10.75 -14.42 14.46
N LYS A 92 -11.90 -14.30 13.81
CA LYS A 92 -12.90 -13.25 13.95
C LYS A 92 -13.08 -12.95 15.43
N ARG A 93 -12.52 -11.86 15.94
CA ARG A 93 -12.87 -11.33 17.26
C ARG A 93 -14.27 -10.70 17.15
N GLU A 94 -15.29 -11.54 17.11
CA GLU A 94 -16.61 -11.13 17.60
C GLU A 94 -16.53 -11.10 19.14
N PRO A 95 -17.09 -10.07 19.81
CA PRO A 95 -17.07 -9.98 21.25
C PRO A 95 -18.21 -10.83 21.84
N PRO A 96 -17.95 -11.62 22.89
CA PRO A 96 -19.03 -11.91 23.81
C PRO A 96 -18.52 -11.77 25.25
N MET A 97 -18.73 -10.61 25.86
CA MET A 97 -18.76 -10.54 27.32
C MET A 97 -20.14 -10.05 27.77
N ALA A 98 -21.13 -10.88 27.49
CA ALA A 98 -22.42 -10.88 28.18
C ALA A 98 -22.90 -12.32 28.33
N ALA A 99 -22.47 -12.98 29.41
CA ALA A 99 -23.23 -13.94 30.21
C ALA A 99 -22.28 -14.66 31.17
N HIS A 100 -22.20 -14.17 32.41
CA HIS A 100 -21.75 -15.00 33.53
C HIS A 100 -22.81 -16.09 33.78
N PRO A 101 -22.46 -17.39 33.74
CA PRO A 101 -23.37 -18.42 34.22
C PRO A 101 -23.24 -18.53 35.75
N GLY A 102 -24.28 -18.07 36.44
CA GLY A 102 -24.81 -18.67 37.67
C GLY A 102 -23.91 -18.76 38.92
N LYS A 103 -24.26 -17.98 39.94
CA LYS A 103 -24.29 -18.51 41.31
C LYS A 103 -25.71 -18.42 41.88
N ARG A 104 -26.33 -19.61 41.89
CA ARG A 104 -27.28 -20.18 42.86
C ARG A 104 -28.33 -19.25 43.51
N LYS A 105 -29.60 -19.52 43.17
CA LYS A 105 -30.71 -19.48 44.14
C LYS A 105 -30.60 -20.68 45.09
N LYS A 106 -30.49 -20.42 46.39
CA LYS A 106 -31.25 -21.11 47.45
C LYS A 106 -31.31 -20.20 48.66
#